data_AF-A0A2D6PTU7-F1
#
_entry.id   AF-A0A2D6PTU7-F1
#
_cell.length_a   1.000
_cell.length_b   1.000
_cell.length_c   1.000
_cell.angle_alpha   90.00
_cell.angle_beta   90.00
_cell.angle_gamma   90.00
#
_symmetry.space_group_name_H-M   'P 1'
#
loop_
_entity.id
_entity.type
_entity.pdbx_description
1 polymer ?
#
loop_
_entity_poly.entity_id
_entity_poly.type
_entity_poly.pdbx_seq_one_letter_code
_entity_poly.pdbx_strand_id
1 'polypeptide(L)'
;MKPGQHWWYTHIRTRRAHKLLAGLIRDNHLFTWLEMAEDGYTIAKTTNPLEGGPNKAIKDFLRAHRGLNIDHARRGVDWLLYLRTQAPRDPWSFVTPHAWTPSSSVPKVVKPETGREETNPLYGTGFSIEDGNGIQKGWGGRSR
;
A
#
# COMPACT_ATOMS: atom_id res chain seq x y z
N MET A 1 26.11 10.59 -23.74
CA MET A 1 25.40 11.00 -24.97
C MET A 1 26.22 10.48 -26.14
N LYS A 2 25.61 10.14 -27.28
CA LYS A 2 26.41 9.73 -28.43
C LYS A 2 27.08 10.97 -29.04
N PRO A 3 28.33 10.88 -29.54
CA PRO A 3 28.96 11.99 -30.27
C PRO A 3 28.08 12.40 -31.46
N GLY A 4 27.84 13.71 -31.66
CA GLY A 4 27.02 14.24 -32.75
C GLY A 4 25.52 14.45 -32.46
N GLN A 5 25.08 14.28 -31.20
CA GLN A 5 23.67 14.46 -30.85
C GLN A 5 23.33 15.93 -30.54
N HIS A 6 22.60 16.60 -31.45
CA HIS A 6 22.26 18.04 -31.35
C HIS A 6 20.94 18.35 -30.62
N TRP A 7 20.16 17.33 -30.25
CA TRP A 7 18.91 17.51 -29.52
C TRP A 7 18.70 16.40 -28.49
N TRP A 8 18.02 16.73 -27.40
CA TRP A 8 17.67 15.81 -26.33
C TRP A 8 16.25 16.03 -25.85
N TYR A 9 15.64 14.99 -25.30
CA TYR A 9 14.35 15.11 -24.64
C TYR A 9 14.47 15.92 -23.35
N THR A 10 13.52 16.82 -23.11
CA THR A 10 13.42 17.64 -21.89
C THR A 10 13.50 16.80 -20.60
N HIS A 11 12.93 15.58 -20.62
CA HIS A 11 12.94 14.65 -19.48
C HIS A 11 13.80 13.41 -19.74
N ILE A 12 15.05 13.61 -20.15
CA ILE A 12 15.96 12.49 -20.51
C ILE A 12 16.18 11.50 -19.37
N ARG A 13 16.34 11.98 -18.12
CA ARG A 13 16.53 11.12 -16.94
C ARG A 13 15.29 10.27 -16.65
N THR A 14 14.12 10.91 -16.64
CA THR A 14 12.83 10.23 -16.41
C THR A 14 12.56 9.19 -17.48
N ARG A 15 12.81 9.50 -18.76
CA ARG A 15 12.65 8.54 -19.86
C ARG A 15 13.61 7.36 -19.74
N ARG A 16 14.86 7.58 -19.31
CA ARG A 16 15.81 6.49 -19.05
C ARG A 16 15.35 5.61 -17.89
N ALA A 17 14.92 6.20 -16.78
CA ALA A 17 14.38 5.46 -15.64
C ALA A 17 13.15 4.63 -16.05
N HIS A 18 12.21 5.22 -16.78
CA HIS A 18 11.05 4.52 -17.32
C HIS A 18 11.46 3.36 -18.23
N LYS A 19 12.41 3.56 -19.16
CA LYS A 19 12.89 2.49 -20.04
C LYS A 19 13.58 1.35 -19.26
N LEU A 20 14.35 1.69 -18.23
CA LEU A 20 14.99 0.69 -17.36
C LEU A 20 13.94 -0.14 -16.61
N LEU A 21 12.97 0.51 -15.96
CA LEU A 21 11.87 -0.18 -15.28
C LEU A 21 11.05 -1.04 -16.25
N ALA A 22 10.71 -0.52 -17.42
CA ALA A 22 9.99 -1.28 -18.45
C ALA A 22 10.80 -2.47 -19.00
N GLY A 23 12.13 -2.38 -19.00
CA GLY A 23 13.01 -3.51 -19.29
C GLY A 23 12.93 -4.59 -18.22
N LEU A 24 13.17 -4.20 -16.96
CA LEU A 24 13.11 -5.12 -15.82
C LEU A 24 11.76 -5.82 -15.65
N ILE A 25 10.65 -5.14 -15.95
CA ILE A 25 9.32 -5.75 -15.95
C ILE A 25 9.20 -6.79 -17.06
N ARG A 26 9.64 -6.48 -18.28
CA ARG A 26 9.61 -7.41 -19.42
C ARG A 26 10.49 -8.64 -19.20
N ASP A 27 11.63 -8.43 -18.56
CA ASP A 27 12.62 -9.47 -18.31
C ASP A 27 12.30 -10.30 -17.05
N ASN A 28 11.09 -10.13 -16.46
CA ASN A 28 10.66 -10.80 -15.23
C ASN A 28 11.66 -10.64 -14.07
N HIS A 29 12.23 -9.44 -13.91
CA HIS A 29 13.08 -9.08 -12.78
C HIS A 29 12.35 -8.21 -11.74
N LEU A 30 11.29 -7.51 -12.14
CA LEU A 30 10.41 -6.78 -11.24
C LEU A 30 8.99 -7.34 -11.32
N PHE A 31 8.30 -7.37 -10.16
CA PHE A 31 6.91 -7.81 -10.06
C PHE A 31 6.65 -9.22 -10.61
N THR A 32 7.57 -10.15 -10.35
CA THR A 32 7.55 -11.53 -10.88
C THR A 32 6.34 -12.38 -10.48
N TRP A 33 5.56 -11.90 -9.53
CA TRP A 33 4.33 -12.50 -9.02
C TRP A 33 3.07 -11.86 -9.61
N LEU A 34 3.23 -10.84 -10.47
CA LEU A 34 2.16 -10.19 -11.22
C LEU A 34 2.29 -10.56 -12.69
N GLU A 35 1.23 -11.14 -13.25
CA GLU A 35 1.14 -11.37 -14.68
C GLU A 35 0.73 -10.09 -15.40
N MET A 36 1.21 -9.91 -16.63
CA MET A 36 0.70 -8.83 -17.47
C MET A 36 -0.79 -9.05 -17.73
N ALA A 37 -1.55 -7.96 -17.79
CA ALA A 37 -2.96 -8.02 -18.13
C ALA A 37 -3.14 -8.70 -19.51
N GLU A 38 -4.09 -9.63 -19.58
CA GLU A 38 -4.46 -10.33 -20.82
C GLU A 38 -4.88 -9.34 -21.92
N ASP A 39 -4.70 -9.74 -23.18
CA ASP A 39 -5.11 -8.94 -24.33
C ASP A 39 -6.62 -8.64 -24.25
N GLY A 40 -6.96 -7.34 -24.23
CA GLY A 40 -8.34 -6.86 -24.06
C GLY A 40 -8.72 -6.47 -22.63
N TYR A 41 -7.89 -6.79 -21.63
CA TYR A 41 -8.13 -6.34 -20.26
C TYR A 41 -7.71 -4.86 -20.10
N THR A 42 -8.71 -4.00 -19.91
CA THR A 42 -8.48 -2.56 -19.73
C THR A 42 -8.16 -2.26 -18.28
N ILE A 43 -6.87 -2.07 -17.97
CA ILE A 43 -6.45 -1.51 -16.68
C ILE A 43 -6.90 -0.05 -16.62
N ALA A 44 -7.68 0.31 -15.61
CA ALA A 44 -8.10 1.69 -15.42
C ALA A 44 -6.88 2.60 -15.26
N LYS A 45 -6.82 3.67 -16.08
CA LYS A 45 -5.73 4.66 -16.05
C LYS A 45 -5.67 5.47 -14.75
N THR A 46 -6.71 5.38 -13.92
CA THR A 46 -6.89 6.16 -12.71
C THR A 46 -7.20 5.25 -11.52
N THR A 47 -6.89 5.72 -10.32
CA THR A 47 -7.28 5.06 -9.05
C THR A 47 -8.77 5.20 -8.74
N ASN A 48 -9.57 5.78 -9.64
CA ASN A 48 -10.99 6.03 -9.43
C ASN A 48 -11.80 4.76 -9.11
N PRO A 49 -11.52 3.59 -9.73
CA PRO A 49 -12.17 2.33 -9.34
C PRO A 49 -11.75 1.85 -7.94
N LEU A 50 -10.51 2.10 -7.52
CA LEU A 50 -10.04 1.79 -6.17
C LEU A 50 -10.71 2.69 -5.13
N GLU A 51 -10.83 3.98 -5.44
CA GLU A 51 -11.47 4.98 -4.58
C GLU A 51 -12.99 4.78 -4.48
N GLY A 52 -13.64 4.49 -5.60
CA GLY A 52 -15.08 4.26 -5.67
C GLY A 52 -15.52 2.88 -5.20
N GLY A 53 -14.62 1.89 -5.21
CA GLY A 53 -14.89 0.52 -4.80
C GLY A 53 -14.39 0.23 -3.38
N PRO A 54 -13.23 -0.44 -3.20
CA PRO A 54 -12.73 -0.85 -1.89
C PRO A 54 -12.64 0.28 -0.86
N ASN A 55 -12.08 1.44 -1.22
CA ASN A 55 -11.90 2.54 -0.28
C ASN A 55 -13.23 3.16 0.15
N LYS A 56 -14.20 3.26 -0.76
CA LYS A 56 -15.56 3.69 -0.41
C LYS A 56 -16.19 2.72 0.59
N ALA A 57 -16.11 1.41 0.33
CA ALA A 57 -16.66 0.40 1.24
C ALA A 57 -16.02 0.47 2.64
N ILE A 58 -14.69 0.65 2.73
CA ILE A 58 -13.98 0.84 4.00
C ILE A 58 -14.45 2.12 4.70
N LYS A 59 -14.50 3.24 3.98
CA LYS A 59 -14.94 4.54 4.53
C LYS A 59 -16.37 4.46 5.05
N ASP A 60 -17.28 3.82 4.32
CA ASP A 60 -18.68 3.66 4.72
C ASP A 60 -18.81 2.73 5.93
N PHE A 61 -18.08 1.61 5.97
CA PHE A 61 -18.03 0.71 7.12
C PHE A 61 -17.59 1.45 8.39
N LEU A 62 -16.47 2.18 8.32
CA LEU A 62 -15.94 2.94 9.46
C LEU A 62 -16.86 4.10 9.86
N ARG A 63 -17.55 4.71 8.90
CA ARG A 63 -18.54 5.77 9.17
C ARG A 63 -19.79 5.23 9.87
N ALA A 64 -20.24 4.03 9.52
CA ALA A 64 -21.38 3.38 10.16
C ALA A 64 -21.06 2.93 11.60
N HIS A 65 -19.80 2.57 11.86
CA HIS A 65 -19.34 2.06 13.16
C HIS A 65 -18.41 3.07 13.87
N ARG A 66 -18.82 4.33 13.94
CA ARG A 66 -18.09 5.35 14.70
C ARG A 66 -18.00 4.96 16.17
N GLY A 67 -16.82 5.13 16.77
CA GLY A 67 -16.58 4.82 18.17
C GLY A 67 -16.05 3.40 18.43
N LEU A 68 -15.83 2.59 17.39
CA LEU A 68 -15.06 1.35 17.56
C LEU A 68 -13.63 1.66 18.01
N ASN A 69 -13.11 0.84 18.93
CA ASN A 69 -11.69 0.79 19.22
C ASN A 69 -10.92 0.44 17.93
N ILE A 70 -9.70 0.94 17.79
CA ILE A 70 -8.85 0.76 16.60
C ILE A 70 -8.68 -0.71 16.23
N ASP A 71 -8.52 -1.59 17.22
CA ASP A 71 -8.36 -3.04 16.99
C ASP A 71 -9.64 -3.66 16.42
N HIS A 72 -10.81 -3.23 16.90
CA HIS A 72 -12.10 -3.70 16.39
C HIS A 72 -12.41 -3.11 15.02
N ALA A 73 -12.08 -1.84 14.79
CA ALA A 73 -12.21 -1.21 13.49
C ALA A 73 -11.34 -1.92 12.44
N ARG A 74 -10.08 -2.22 12.80
CA ARG A 74 -9.15 -2.99 11.95
C ARG A 74 -9.70 -4.38 11.65
N ARG A 75 -10.11 -5.13 12.70
CA ARG A 75 -10.69 -6.47 12.52
C ARG A 75 -11.94 -6.45 11.64
N GLY A 76 -12.80 -5.44 11.82
CA GLY A 76 -13.98 -5.26 10.99
C GLY A 76 -13.64 -5.00 9.52
N VAL A 77 -12.63 -4.16 9.26
CA VAL A 77 -12.12 -3.92 7.91
C VAL A 77 -11.47 -5.18 7.32
N ASP A 78 -10.70 -5.93 8.11
CA ASP A 78 -10.10 -7.20 7.67
C ASP A 78 -11.19 -8.16 7.17
N TRP A 79 -12.28 -8.32 7.92
CA TRP A 79 -13.43 -9.14 7.51
C TRP A 79 -14.15 -8.58 6.28
N LEU A 80 -14.33 -7.26 6.21
CA LEU A 80 -14.94 -6.58 5.07
C LEU A 80 -14.19 -6.85 3.77
N LEU A 81 -12.85 -6.85 3.83
CA LEU A 81 -11.97 -7.15 2.71
C LEU A 81 -11.92 -8.65 2.42
N TYR A 82 -11.88 -9.49 3.46
CA TYR A 82 -11.89 -10.94 3.31
C TYR A 82 -13.09 -11.42 2.49
N LEU A 83 -14.29 -10.93 2.80
CA LEU A 83 -15.52 -11.27 2.08
C LEU A 83 -15.55 -10.79 0.62
N ARG A 84 -14.64 -9.91 0.22
CA ARG A 84 -14.49 -9.41 -1.16
C ARG A 84 -13.37 -10.09 -1.94
N THR A 85 -12.72 -11.10 -1.36
CA THR A 85 -11.77 -11.95 -2.09
C THR A 85 -12.48 -12.85 -3.09
N GLN A 86 -11.75 -13.49 -4.00
CA GLN A 86 -12.32 -14.34 -5.04
C GLN A 86 -13.05 -15.58 -4.50
N ALA A 87 -12.60 -16.11 -3.35
CA ALA A 87 -13.14 -17.31 -2.73
C ALA A 87 -13.16 -17.20 -1.19
N PRO A 88 -14.03 -16.36 -0.62
CA PRO A 88 -14.16 -16.25 0.82
C PRO A 88 -14.80 -17.53 1.37
N ARG A 89 -14.23 -18.08 2.44
CA ARG A 89 -14.89 -19.10 3.25
C ARG A 89 -15.92 -18.43 4.16
N ASP A 90 -16.88 -19.21 4.62
CA ASP A 90 -17.81 -18.74 5.65
C ASP A 90 -17.02 -18.31 6.91
N PRO A 91 -17.17 -17.06 7.38
CA PRO A 91 -16.49 -16.58 8.59
C PRO A 91 -16.67 -17.48 9.80
N TRP A 92 -17.81 -18.15 9.95
CA TRP A 92 -18.06 -19.04 11.07
C TRP A 92 -17.25 -20.32 11.02
N SER A 93 -16.77 -20.74 9.84
CA SER A 93 -15.87 -21.90 9.71
C SER A 93 -14.52 -21.72 10.43
N PHE A 94 -14.13 -20.47 10.73
CA PHE A 94 -12.92 -20.17 11.50
C PHE A 94 -13.12 -20.27 13.01
N VAL A 95 -14.37 -20.26 13.48
CA VAL A 95 -14.68 -20.29 14.91
C VAL A 95 -14.61 -21.74 15.38
N THR A 96 -13.46 -22.11 15.94
CA THR A 96 -13.28 -23.41 16.60
C THR A 96 -13.64 -23.32 18.09
N PRO A 97 -14.00 -24.42 18.77
CA PRO A 97 -14.28 -24.41 20.21
C PRO A 97 -13.14 -23.82 21.06
N HIS A 98 -11.89 -23.92 20.59
CA HIS A 98 -10.73 -23.30 21.22
C HIS A 98 -10.81 -21.75 21.25
N ALA A 99 -11.51 -21.13 20.30
CA ALA A 99 -11.71 -19.68 20.25
C ALA A 99 -12.70 -19.17 21.32
N TRP A 100 -13.53 -20.04 21.90
CA TRP A 100 -14.46 -19.66 22.97
C TRP A 100 -13.77 -19.42 24.32
N THR A 101 -12.55 -19.95 24.48
CA THR A 101 -11.67 -19.66 25.61
C THR A 101 -10.58 -18.70 25.15
N PRO A 102 -10.77 -17.37 25.27
CA PRO A 102 -9.73 -16.43 24.89
C PRO A 102 -8.49 -16.68 25.75
N SER A 103 -7.40 -17.10 25.11
CA SER A 103 -6.09 -17.11 25.76
C SER A 103 -5.81 -15.69 26.22
N SER A 104 -5.52 -15.50 27.51
CA SER A 104 -5.12 -14.21 28.08
C SER A 104 -3.70 -13.83 27.63
N SER A 105 -3.32 -14.12 26.38
CA SER A 105 -2.01 -13.78 25.87
C SER A 105 -1.94 -12.27 25.75
N VAL A 106 -1.26 -11.65 26.71
CA VAL A 106 -0.70 -10.31 26.56
C VAL A 106 0.04 -10.30 25.21
N PRO A 107 -0.23 -9.36 24.30
CA PRO A 107 0.47 -9.32 23.03
C PRO A 107 1.97 -9.24 23.31
N LYS A 108 2.71 -10.28 22.92
CA LYS A 108 4.17 -10.20 22.90
C LYS A 108 4.48 -9.10 21.90
N VAL A 109 4.95 -7.95 22.39
CA VAL A 109 5.59 -6.94 21.56
C VAL A 109 6.73 -7.66 20.86
N VAL A 110 6.53 -8.02 19.59
CA VAL A 110 7.60 -8.50 18.73
C VAL A 110 8.52 -7.30 18.55
N LYS A 111 9.57 -7.22 19.36
CA LYS A 111 10.70 -6.36 19.03
C LYS A 111 11.22 -6.90 17.70
N PRO A 112 11.26 -6.10 16.62
CA PRO A 112 11.84 -6.57 15.37
C PRO A 112 13.25 -7.05 15.69
N GLU A 113 13.45 -8.34 15.49
CA GLU A 113 14.75 -8.99 15.57
C GLU A 113 15.71 -8.20 14.69
N THR A 114 16.86 -7.88 15.29
CA THR A 114 17.95 -7.09 14.75
C THR A 114 18.41 -7.65 13.40
N GLY A 115 17.71 -7.26 12.34
CA GLY A 115 18.19 -7.27 10.97
C GLY A 115 19.28 -6.21 10.86
N ARG A 116 20.40 -6.60 10.25
CA ARG A 116 21.60 -5.83 9.92
C ARG A 116 21.41 -4.31 10.04
N GLU A 117 22.21 -3.67 10.89
CA GLU A 117 22.14 -2.22 11.20
C GLU A 117 22.07 -1.33 9.94
N GLU A 118 22.63 -1.80 8.83
CA GLU A 118 22.71 -1.11 7.54
C GLU A 118 21.36 -0.90 6.82
N THR A 119 20.32 -1.71 7.10
CA THR A 119 19.03 -1.63 6.36
C THR A 119 17.89 -0.99 7.15
N ASN A 120 18.10 -0.68 8.43
CA ASN A 120 17.02 -0.33 9.35
C ASN A 120 16.47 1.11 9.24
N PRO A 121 17.21 2.16 8.84
CA PRO A 121 16.65 3.51 8.81
C PRO A 121 16.13 3.95 7.43
N LEU A 122 16.44 3.25 6.33
CA LEU A 122 16.11 3.75 4.99
C LEU A 122 14.66 3.47 4.55
N TYR A 123 14.07 2.38 5.03
CA TYR A 123 12.69 1.99 4.72
C TYR A 123 12.03 1.46 5.99
N GLY A 124 11.73 2.36 6.93
CA GLY A 124 10.90 2.01 8.07
C GLY A 124 9.52 1.54 7.60
N THR A 125 9.04 0.41 8.10
CA THR A 125 7.62 -0.02 7.95
C THR A 125 6.68 0.77 8.87
N GLY A 126 7.21 1.72 9.64
CA GLY A 126 6.45 2.65 10.43
C GLY A 126 5.82 3.70 9.52
N PHE A 127 4.49 3.70 9.41
CA PHE A 127 3.78 4.86 8.91
C PHE A 127 3.96 6.00 9.93
N SER A 128 4.83 6.96 9.64
CA SER A 128 4.91 8.20 10.40
C SER A 128 4.07 9.27 9.69
N ILE A 129 3.34 10.07 10.45
CA ILE A 129 2.58 11.21 9.91
C ILE A 129 3.52 12.31 9.36
N GLU A 130 4.80 12.22 9.70
CA GLU A 130 5.86 13.12 9.28
C GLU A 130 6.43 12.73 7.91
N ASP A 131 6.43 11.44 7.57
CA ASP A 131 6.91 10.89 6.29
C ASP A 131 5.86 10.94 5.15
N GLY A 132 4.61 11.30 5.47
CA GLY A 132 3.49 11.37 4.53
C GLY A 132 2.96 12.78 4.35
N ASN A 133 3.34 13.45 3.26
CA ASN A 133 2.75 14.72 2.79
C ASN A 133 2.49 15.75 3.90
N GLY A 134 3.56 16.20 4.56
CA GLY A 134 3.49 17.32 5.49
C GLY A 134 2.82 18.54 4.86
N ILE A 135 1.87 19.14 5.60
CA ILE A 135 1.22 20.40 5.29
C ILE A 135 2.33 21.43 5.01
N GLN A 136 2.50 21.85 3.75
CA GLN A 136 3.42 22.94 3.42
C GLN A 136 2.88 24.23 4.04
N LYS A 137 3.48 24.66 5.15
CA LYS A 137 3.33 26.04 5.63
C LYS A 137 4.01 26.92 4.58
N GLY A 138 3.21 27.62 3.77
CA GLY A 138 3.70 28.58 2.79
C GLY A 138 4.54 29.68 3.46
N TRP A 139 5.46 30.25 2.69
CA TRP A 139 6.30 31.39 3.11
C TRP A 139 5.43 32.65 3.27
N GLY A 140 4.75 32.76 4.41
CA GLY A 140 4.01 33.94 4.81
C GLY A 140 4.81 34.80 5.79
N GLY A 141 5.32 35.93 5.32
CA GLY A 141 5.68 37.06 6.18
C GLY A 141 7.16 37.23 6.51
N ARG A 142 7.93 37.82 5.59
CA ARG A 142 8.93 38.82 5.98
C ARG A 142 8.40 40.18 5.54
N SER A 143 7.88 40.95 6.47
CA SER A 143 7.74 42.40 6.29
C SER A 143 9.13 43.03 6.33
N ARG A 144 9.27 44.12 5.56
CA ARG A 144 10.49 44.87 5.26
C ARG A 144 11.30 45.27 6.49
#